data_AF-A0A833LGY8-F1
#
_entry.id   AF-A0A833LGY8-F1
#
_cell.length_a   1.000
_cell.length_b   1.000
_cell.length_c   1.000
_cell.angle_alpha   90.00
_cell.angle_beta   90.00
_cell.angle_gamma   90.00
#
_symmetry.space_group_name_H-M   'P 1'
#
loop_
_entity.id
_entity.type
_entity.pdbx_description
1 polymer ?
#
loop_
_entity_poly.entity_id
_entity_poly.type
_entity_poly.pdbx_seq_one_letter_code
_entity_poly.pdbx_strand_id
1 'polypeptide(L)'
;MRLHAFRMILSGAALALTTAVAPAQDFHGFTPTGFSGEMLSADALGAAVVDAMKVKPPRNGKSYVIAFANLQRDISFCAKVEVGILANAKAAGLEVVVADNRLDGATALANAESFINRNVDFVIEFQTDANFGATIMQKMNEAGIGVIAIDIPMPGATFFGANNPKSGFMGGVYLGQAAVKKFGADKVKEGYFILGDLPQSGAVPAMRTGGQLAGFLAAVEGFPKDHVITIDTKNTLEESYAQTNNVLGRIADGVPIMATAINDQATTGIIRAVKQAGREADLIAVGMGADEIDTMMAEPSFVASVGYFPERYGNFLVPMALAELAGVDLPPTVLQTHVMVDKGNVCQYYPTAPCQDGAGMEMNFPQEAFVAHLAEIRKAPEMADSIDLIPTE
;
A
#
# COMPACT_ATOMS: atom_id res chain seq x y z
N MET A 1 -49.64 -61.30 5.00
CA MET A 1 -48.73 -60.64 5.97
C MET A 1 -48.01 -59.51 5.23
N ARG A 2 -48.42 -58.25 5.46
CA ARG A 2 -47.80 -57.06 4.86
C ARG A 2 -46.58 -56.67 5.71
N LEU A 3 -45.39 -56.61 5.14
CA LEU A 3 -44.26 -55.88 5.72
C LEU A 3 -43.81 -54.79 4.74
N HIS A 4 -43.88 -53.55 5.19
CA HIS A 4 -43.36 -52.36 4.52
C HIS A 4 -41.84 -52.30 4.71
N ALA A 5 -41.08 -52.19 3.62
CA ALA A 5 -39.65 -51.86 3.67
C ALA A 5 -39.50 -50.33 3.62
N PHE A 6 -39.01 -49.77 4.72
CA PHE A 6 -38.73 -48.35 4.91
C PHE A 6 -37.42 -48.00 4.20
N ARG A 7 -37.46 -47.07 3.23
CA ARG A 7 -36.27 -46.47 2.62
C ARG A 7 -35.77 -45.35 3.54
N MET A 8 -34.60 -45.53 4.14
CA MET A 8 -33.86 -44.46 4.83
C MET A 8 -33.14 -43.60 3.78
N ILE A 9 -33.48 -42.33 3.70
CA ILE A 9 -32.73 -41.31 2.95
C ILE A 9 -31.68 -40.76 3.91
N LEU A 10 -30.39 -41.01 3.64
CA LEU A 10 -29.30 -40.28 4.29
C LEU A 10 -29.18 -38.90 3.64
N SER A 11 -29.67 -37.87 4.33
CA SER A 11 -29.31 -36.48 4.04
C SER A 11 -27.95 -36.18 4.64
N GLY A 12 -26.91 -36.16 3.79
CA GLY A 12 -25.58 -35.68 4.14
C GLY A 12 -25.60 -34.16 4.30
N ALA A 13 -25.54 -33.68 5.54
CA ALA A 13 -25.28 -32.27 5.82
C ALA A 13 -23.78 -32.01 5.60
N ALA A 14 -23.45 -31.28 4.53
CA ALA A 14 -22.13 -30.72 4.33
C ALA A 14 -21.90 -29.65 5.40
N LEU A 15 -21.00 -29.92 6.35
CA LEU A 15 -20.57 -28.97 7.35
C LEU A 15 -19.67 -27.93 6.67
N ALA A 16 -20.23 -26.79 6.31
CA ALA A 16 -19.43 -25.63 5.93
C ALA A 16 -18.66 -25.17 7.16
N LEU A 17 -17.35 -25.43 7.19
CA LEU A 17 -16.42 -24.84 8.14
C LEU A 17 -16.30 -23.35 7.81
N THR A 18 -17.20 -22.54 8.36
CA THR A 18 -16.97 -21.12 8.50
C THR A 18 -15.87 -20.95 9.54
N THR A 19 -14.65 -20.67 9.12
CA THR A 19 -13.60 -20.19 10.01
C THR A 19 -14.00 -18.80 10.51
N ALA A 20 -14.73 -18.77 11.62
CA ALA A 20 -14.96 -17.54 12.36
C ALA A 20 -13.59 -17.08 12.88
N VAL A 21 -13.00 -16.08 12.22
CA VAL A 21 -11.86 -15.34 12.75
C VAL A 21 -12.37 -14.70 14.04
N ALA A 22 -11.80 -15.09 15.19
CA ALA A 22 -12.10 -14.43 16.45
C ALA A 22 -11.79 -12.93 16.27
N PRO A 23 -12.69 -12.00 16.63
CA PRO A 23 -12.37 -10.58 16.55
C PRO A 23 -11.09 -10.31 17.34
N ALA A 24 -10.07 -9.77 16.66
CA ALA A 24 -8.80 -9.43 17.26
C ALA A 24 -9.05 -8.53 18.48
N GLN A 25 -8.41 -8.87 19.60
CA GLN A 25 -8.65 -8.21 20.88
C GLN A 25 -8.25 -6.74 20.78
N ASP A 26 -9.12 -5.84 21.27
CA ASP A 26 -8.76 -4.43 21.47
C ASP A 26 -7.51 -4.35 22.36
N PHE A 27 -6.49 -3.64 21.89
CA PHE A 27 -5.25 -3.41 22.62
C PHE A 27 -5.08 -1.92 22.85
N HIS A 28 -5.64 -1.41 23.96
CA HIS A 28 -5.59 0.00 24.35
C HIS A 28 -6.17 0.94 23.28
N GLY A 29 -7.28 0.53 22.64
CA GLY A 29 -7.92 1.27 21.56
C GLY A 29 -7.34 1.00 20.16
N PHE A 30 -6.27 0.20 20.04
CA PHE A 30 -5.83 -0.34 18.75
C PHE A 30 -6.62 -1.59 18.40
N THR A 31 -7.08 -1.67 17.15
CA THR A 31 -7.68 -2.88 16.58
C THR A 31 -7.05 -3.16 15.21
N PRO A 32 -6.63 -4.40 14.91
CA PRO A 32 -6.03 -4.72 13.61
C PRO A 32 -6.97 -4.55 12.41
N THR A 33 -8.28 -4.53 12.65
CA THR A 33 -9.31 -4.39 11.62
C THR A 33 -10.21 -3.20 11.95
N GLY A 34 -10.37 -2.28 10.99
CA GLY A 34 -11.27 -1.14 11.15
C GLY A 34 -10.74 0.01 12.01
N PHE A 35 -9.44 0.01 12.34
CA PHE A 35 -8.82 1.16 13.01
C PHE A 35 -8.87 2.40 12.14
N SER A 36 -9.26 3.53 12.74
CA SER A 36 -9.42 4.80 12.04
C SER A 36 -8.12 5.39 11.50
N GLY A 37 -6.98 4.91 11.99
CA GLY A 37 -5.67 5.49 11.74
C GLY A 37 -5.43 6.78 12.53
N GLU A 38 -6.29 7.13 13.49
CA GLU A 38 -6.04 8.22 14.43
C GLU A 38 -4.99 7.82 15.46
N MET A 39 -4.17 8.77 15.88
CA MET A 39 -3.12 8.50 16.87
C MET A 39 -3.74 8.20 18.23
N LEU A 40 -3.30 7.10 18.87
CA LEU A 40 -3.69 6.80 20.25
C LEU A 40 -3.17 7.87 21.22
N SER A 41 -3.86 8.05 22.34
CA SER A 41 -3.39 8.98 23.38
C SER A 41 -2.07 8.50 23.99
N ALA A 42 -1.28 9.45 24.51
CA ALA A 42 -0.04 9.12 25.23
C ALA A 42 -0.30 8.18 26.42
N ASP A 43 -1.45 8.33 27.11
CA ASP A 43 -1.84 7.45 28.22
C ASP A 43 -2.12 6.02 27.74
N ALA A 44 -2.83 5.86 26.62
CA ALA A 44 -3.11 4.55 26.04
C ALA A 44 -1.81 3.86 25.55
N LEU A 45 -0.94 4.61 24.88
CA LEU A 45 0.38 4.12 24.46
C LEU A 45 1.26 3.76 25.67
N GLY A 46 1.26 4.58 26.72
CA GLY A 46 1.98 4.29 27.96
C GLY A 46 1.46 3.02 28.67
N ALA A 47 0.14 2.81 28.68
CA ALA A 47 -0.46 1.59 29.22
C ALA A 47 -0.06 0.35 28.38
N ALA A 48 -0.05 0.46 27.06
CA ALA A 48 0.44 -0.58 26.16
C ALA A 48 1.91 -0.94 26.43
N VAL A 49 2.77 0.06 26.67
CA VAL A 49 4.18 -0.18 27.08
C VAL A 49 4.27 -0.94 28.39
N VAL A 50 3.48 -0.55 29.41
CA VAL A 50 3.45 -1.23 30.71
C VAL A 50 3.04 -2.68 30.57
N ASP A 51 2.01 -2.98 29.77
CA ASP A 51 1.56 -4.36 29.56
C ASP A 51 2.58 -5.17 28.77
N ALA A 52 3.19 -4.58 27.75
CA ALA A 52 4.29 -5.20 27.02
C ALA A 52 5.46 -5.57 27.94
N MET A 53 5.91 -4.64 28.80
CA MET A 53 7.05 -4.88 29.70
C MET A 53 6.79 -5.98 30.74
N LYS A 54 5.53 -6.25 31.10
CA LYS A 54 5.18 -7.38 31.99
C LYS A 54 5.45 -8.74 31.34
N VAL A 55 5.31 -8.82 30.01
CA VAL A 55 5.44 -10.06 29.24
C VAL A 55 6.86 -10.21 28.72
N LYS A 56 7.42 -9.18 28.07
CA LYS A 56 8.77 -9.17 27.52
C LYS A 56 9.53 -7.94 28.05
N PRO A 57 10.33 -8.05 29.12
CA PRO A 57 11.11 -6.91 29.61
C PRO A 57 12.07 -6.37 28.54
N PRO A 58 12.34 -5.04 28.49
CA PRO A 58 13.26 -4.47 27.51
C PRO A 58 14.65 -5.07 27.64
N ARG A 59 15.28 -5.35 26.50
CA ARG A 59 16.60 -5.98 26.38
C ARG A 59 17.72 -5.17 27.01
N ASN A 60 17.58 -3.84 27.08
CA ASN A 60 18.53 -2.95 27.74
C ASN A 60 18.26 -2.76 29.26
N GLY A 61 17.17 -3.35 29.78
CA GLY A 61 16.74 -3.26 31.17
C GLY A 61 16.11 -1.94 31.62
N LYS A 62 15.80 -1.01 30.70
CA LYS A 62 15.28 0.34 31.01
C LYS A 62 14.07 0.74 30.17
N SER A 63 14.22 0.70 28.85
CA SER A 63 13.29 1.26 27.86
C SER A 63 13.31 0.38 26.63
N TYR A 64 12.17 0.24 25.97
CA TYR A 64 12.16 -0.43 24.67
C TYR A 64 12.90 0.40 23.63
N VAL A 65 13.70 -0.29 22.83
CA VAL A 65 14.37 0.22 21.64
C VAL A 65 13.73 -0.42 20.42
N ILE A 66 12.98 0.36 19.65
CA ILE A 66 12.37 -0.08 18.38
C ILE A 66 13.28 0.37 17.24
N ALA A 67 13.68 -0.55 16.37
CA ALA A 67 14.38 -0.20 15.16
C ALA A 67 13.38 0.05 14.02
N PHE A 68 13.66 1.06 13.20
CA PHE A 68 12.96 1.31 11.95
C PHE A 68 13.98 1.36 10.81
N ALA A 69 13.90 0.39 9.90
CA ALA A 69 14.63 0.43 8.64
C ALA A 69 13.73 1.11 7.59
N ASN A 70 14.05 2.36 7.29
CA ASN A 70 13.31 3.17 6.33
C ASN A 70 13.70 2.76 4.90
N LEU A 71 12.73 2.74 3.98
CA LEU A 71 12.92 2.36 2.58
C LEU A 71 13.94 3.24 1.86
N GLN A 72 13.72 4.56 1.92
CA GLN A 72 14.64 5.60 1.45
C GLN A 72 14.18 6.96 1.98
N ARG A 73 15.05 7.73 2.64
CA ARG A 73 14.61 8.93 3.39
C ARG A 73 14.34 10.18 2.55
N ASP A 74 14.69 10.18 1.26
CA ASP A 74 14.41 11.29 0.34
C ASP A 74 13.07 11.12 -0.43
N ILE A 75 12.40 9.97 -0.30
CA ILE A 75 11.04 9.74 -0.81
C ILE A 75 10.05 10.33 0.19
N SER A 76 9.16 11.21 -0.27
CA SER A 76 8.19 11.94 0.57
C SER A 76 7.35 11.01 1.45
N PHE A 77 6.76 9.96 0.85
CA PHE A 77 6.04 8.91 1.56
C PHE A 77 6.84 8.34 2.74
N CYS A 78 8.08 7.95 2.49
CA CYS A 78 8.95 7.29 3.46
C CYS A 78 9.38 8.22 4.59
N ALA A 79 9.60 9.50 4.28
CA ALA A 79 9.85 10.53 5.28
C ALA A 79 8.63 10.75 6.20
N LYS A 80 7.41 10.75 5.65
CA LYS A 80 6.18 10.89 6.44
C LYS A 80 5.91 9.68 7.33
N VAL A 81 6.18 8.46 6.86
CA VAL A 81 6.14 7.24 7.68
C VAL A 81 7.08 7.36 8.88
N GLU A 82 8.32 7.79 8.64
CA GLU A 82 9.31 7.99 9.72
C GLU A 82 8.82 9.00 10.77
N VAL A 83 8.32 10.16 10.31
CA VAL A 83 7.78 11.19 11.21
C VAL A 83 6.64 10.64 12.07
N GLY A 84 5.71 9.88 11.47
CA GLY A 84 4.61 9.25 12.19
C GLY A 84 5.08 8.25 13.25
N ILE A 85 6.05 7.40 12.91
CA ILE A 85 6.65 6.42 13.85
C ILE A 85 7.33 7.16 15.02
N LEU A 86 8.14 8.18 14.73
CA LEU A 86 8.85 8.95 15.75
C LEU A 86 7.89 9.71 16.68
N ALA A 87 6.79 10.24 16.15
CA ALA A 87 5.77 10.91 16.97
C ALA A 87 5.09 9.93 17.95
N ASN A 88 4.72 8.74 17.48
CA ASN A 88 4.12 7.69 18.31
C ASN A 88 5.09 7.15 19.35
N ALA A 89 6.34 6.89 18.95
CA ALA A 89 7.38 6.46 19.87
C ALA A 89 7.63 7.48 20.97
N LYS A 90 7.70 8.78 20.63
CA LYS A 90 7.83 9.85 21.62
C LYS A 90 6.65 9.87 22.61
N ALA A 91 5.42 9.72 22.12
CA ALA A 91 4.23 9.68 22.97
C ALA A 91 4.21 8.44 23.89
N ALA A 92 4.77 7.33 23.43
CA ALA A 92 4.91 6.07 24.17
C ALA A 92 6.15 6.02 25.09
N GLY A 93 7.07 6.99 25.00
CA GLY A 93 8.34 6.97 25.74
C GLY A 93 9.33 5.90 25.25
N LEU A 94 9.27 5.54 23.97
CA LEU A 94 10.14 4.55 23.32
C LEU A 94 11.39 5.21 22.72
N GLU A 95 12.49 4.47 22.70
CA GLU A 95 13.66 4.83 21.89
C GLU A 95 13.50 4.29 20.47
N VAL A 96 13.82 5.12 19.47
CA VAL A 96 13.81 4.68 18.06
C VAL A 96 15.18 4.78 17.47
N VAL A 97 15.58 3.71 16.81
CA VAL A 97 16.78 3.64 16.00
C VAL A 97 16.38 3.61 14.54
N VAL A 98 16.76 4.62 13.78
CA VAL A 98 16.47 4.68 12.34
C VAL A 98 17.70 4.29 11.51
N ALA A 99 17.50 3.46 10.50
CA ALA A 99 18.44 3.24 9.41
C ALA A 99 17.76 3.48 8.05
N ASP A 100 18.56 3.67 7.00
CA ASP A 100 18.09 3.91 5.63
C ASP A 100 18.54 2.75 4.74
N ASN A 101 17.57 2.09 4.10
CA ASN A 101 17.78 0.94 3.22
C ASN A 101 18.18 1.35 1.80
N ARG A 102 17.97 2.61 1.41
CA ARG A 102 18.41 3.16 0.11
C ARG A 102 17.91 2.38 -1.11
N LEU A 103 16.68 1.85 -1.01
CA LEU A 103 16.08 0.96 -2.02
C LEU A 103 16.95 -0.26 -2.40
N ASP A 104 17.84 -0.69 -1.50
CA ASP A 104 18.80 -1.77 -1.77
C ASP A 104 18.66 -2.89 -0.75
N GLY A 105 18.39 -4.11 -1.24
CA GLY A 105 18.16 -5.26 -0.39
C GLY A 105 19.39 -5.68 0.43
N ALA A 106 20.61 -5.53 -0.13
CA ALA A 106 21.84 -5.84 0.60
C ALA A 106 22.08 -4.85 1.75
N THR A 107 21.78 -3.56 1.52
CA THR A 107 21.80 -2.52 2.56
C THR A 107 20.75 -2.79 3.64
N ALA A 108 19.53 -3.20 3.27
CA ALA A 108 18.50 -3.61 4.23
C ALA A 108 18.97 -4.78 5.10
N LEU A 109 19.62 -5.79 4.51
CA LEU A 109 20.20 -6.90 5.26
C LEU A 109 21.29 -6.45 6.24
N ALA A 110 22.17 -5.54 5.82
CA ALA A 110 23.22 -5.00 6.68
C ALA A 110 22.64 -4.14 7.84
N ASN A 111 21.57 -3.38 7.58
CA ASN A 111 20.85 -2.63 8.60
C ASN A 111 20.19 -3.56 9.63
N ALA A 112 19.55 -4.64 9.16
CA ALA A 112 18.99 -5.69 10.00
C ALA A 112 20.04 -6.32 10.94
N GLU A 113 21.23 -6.66 10.44
CA GLU A 113 22.35 -7.15 11.25
C GLU A 113 22.83 -6.11 12.29
N SER A 114 22.87 -4.84 11.90
CA SER A 114 23.21 -3.74 12.81
C SER A 114 22.20 -3.61 13.96
N PHE A 115 20.91 -3.77 13.70
CA PHE A 115 19.87 -3.76 14.73
C PHE A 115 20.01 -4.92 15.71
N ILE A 116 20.31 -6.13 15.23
CA ILE A 116 20.60 -7.30 16.07
C ILE A 116 21.79 -7.01 16.99
N ASN A 117 22.88 -6.47 16.45
CA ASN A 117 24.07 -6.13 17.24
C ASN A 117 23.80 -5.05 18.30
N ARG A 118 22.85 -4.16 18.04
CA ARG A 118 22.40 -3.12 18.97
C ARG A 118 21.38 -3.62 20.00
N ASN A 119 21.03 -4.91 19.93
CA ASN A 119 20.13 -5.60 20.85
C ASN A 119 18.77 -4.89 21.00
N VAL A 120 18.20 -4.47 19.87
CA VAL A 120 16.87 -3.83 19.83
C VAL A 120 15.77 -4.84 20.19
N ASP A 121 14.64 -4.33 20.67
CA ASP A 121 13.51 -5.14 21.15
C ASP A 121 12.59 -5.58 20.01
N PHE A 122 12.49 -4.78 18.96
CA PHE A 122 11.58 -5.00 17.84
C PHE A 122 12.10 -4.27 16.59
N VAL A 123 11.74 -4.76 15.41
CA VAL A 123 12.09 -4.14 14.12
C VAL A 123 10.82 -3.85 13.32
N ILE A 124 10.72 -2.63 12.81
CA ILE A 124 9.81 -2.25 11.73
C ILE A 124 10.66 -2.17 10.46
N GLU A 125 10.40 -3.05 9.50
CA GLU A 125 11.22 -3.20 8.29
C GLU A 125 10.46 -2.70 7.06
N PHE A 126 11.01 -1.72 6.37
CA PHE A 126 10.48 -1.18 5.12
C PHE A 126 11.52 -1.31 4.03
N GLN A 127 11.53 -2.44 3.35
CA GLN A 127 12.49 -2.77 2.28
C GLN A 127 11.77 -3.00 0.95
N THR A 128 12.46 -2.79 -0.18
CA THR A 128 11.87 -2.82 -1.53
C THR A 128 12.07 -4.13 -2.28
N ASP A 129 13.05 -4.95 -1.89
CA ASP A 129 13.51 -6.13 -2.63
C ASP A 129 12.96 -7.42 -2.03
N ALA A 130 11.95 -7.99 -2.70
CA ALA A 130 11.28 -9.20 -2.25
C ALA A 130 12.24 -10.39 -2.06
N ASN A 131 13.42 -10.40 -2.69
CA ASN A 131 14.39 -11.49 -2.57
C ASN A 131 15.13 -11.50 -1.21
N PHE A 132 15.14 -10.38 -0.48
CA PHE A 132 15.87 -10.28 0.78
C PHE A 132 15.03 -10.58 2.02
N GLY A 133 13.70 -10.56 1.90
CA GLY A 133 12.78 -10.76 3.03
C GLY A 133 13.04 -12.04 3.82
N ALA A 134 13.24 -13.18 3.14
CA ALA A 134 13.50 -14.46 3.81
C ALA A 134 14.82 -14.47 4.60
N THR A 135 15.88 -13.90 4.04
CA THR A 135 17.20 -13.86 4.70
C THR A 135 17.22 -12.92 5.89
N ILE A 136 16.55 -11.75 5.78
CA ILE A 136 16.39 -10.82 6.91
C ILE A 136 15.61 -11.51 8.04
N MET A 137 14.48 -12.15 7.72
CA MET A 137 13.67 -12.85 8.74
C MET A 137 14.40 -14.01 9.39
N GLN A 138 15.22 -14.76 8.65
CA GLN A 138 16.05 -15.80 9.24
C GLN A 138 16.92 -15.23 10.38
N LYS A 139 17.62 -14.12 10.14
CA LYS A 139 18.49 -13.48 11.15
C LYS A 139 17.70 -12.93 12.34
N MET A 140 16.55 -12.32 12.08
CA MET A 140 15.69 -11.77 13.14
C MET A 140 15.12 -12.88 14.04
N ASN A 141 14.69 -13.99 13.43
CA ASN A 141 14.19 -15.17 14.15
C ASN A 141 15.30 -15.82 14.99
N GLU A 142 16.52 -15.98 14.45
CA GLU A 142 17.68 -16.47 15.20
C GLU A 142 18.03 -15.57 16.41
N ALA A 143 17.82 -14.26 16.29
CA ALA A 143 18.02 -13.29 17.37
C ALA A 143 16.82 -13.17 18.33
N GLY A 144 15.68 -13.80 18.03
CA GLY A 144 14.44 -13.68 18.79
C GLY A 144 13.85 -12.26 18.78
N ILE A 145 13.95 -11.55 17.66
CA ILE A 145 13.45 -10.17 17.49
C ILE A 145 12.22 -10.23 16.58
N GLY A 146 11.10 -9.66 17.05
CA GLY A 146 9.87 -9.55 16.27
C GLY A 146 10.00 -8.52 15.15
N VAL A 147 9.27 -8.73 14.06
CA VAL A 147 9.32 -7.89 12.87
C VAL A 147 7.90 -7.58 12.38
N ILE A 148 7.64 -6.31 12.11
CA ILE A 148 6.54 -5.89 11.24
C ILE A 148 7.14 -5.46 9.91
N ALA A 149 6.67 -6.07 8.82
CA ALA A 149 7.08 -5.73 7.46
C ALA A 149 6.10 -4.73 6.84
N ILE A 150 6.63 -3.63 6.29
CA ILE A 150 5.84 -2.62 5.57
C ILE A 150 5.86 -2.91 4.07
N ASP A 151 4.67 -2.93 3.46
CA ASP A 151 4.39 -3.02 2.02
C ASP A 151 4.87 -4.27 1.27
N ILE A 152 6.03 -4.86 1.64
CA ILE A 152 6.58 -6.08 1.07
C ILE A 152 6.57 -7.18 2.12
N PRO A 153 5.81 -8.27 1.93
CA PRO A 153 5.72 -9.33 2.93
C PRO A 153 7.07 -10.01 3.15
N MET A 154 7.33 -10.36 4.39
CA MET A 154 8.51 -11.11 4.80
C MET A 154 8.04 -12.36 5.55
N PRO A 155 8.54 -13.57 5.21
CA PRO A 155 8.03 -14.80 5.80
C PRO A 155 8.11 -14.81 7.34
N GLY A 156 6.96 -14.95 7.99
CA GLY A 156 6.83 -15.00 9.45
C GLY A 156 6.76 -13.64 10.17
N ALA A 157 6.87 -12.52 9.45
CA ALA A 157 6.58 -11.19 9.99
C ALA A 157 5.09 -10.88 9.90
N THR A 158 4.57 -10.06 10.81
CA THR A 158 3.27 -9.42 10.61
C THR A 158 3.37 -8.40 9.49
N PHE A 159 2.46 -8.45 8.53
CA PHE A 159 2.40 -7.51 7.43
C PHE A 159 1.55 -6.29 7.78
N PHE A 160 2.07 -5.10 7.51
CA PHE A 160 1.30 -3.87 7.46
C PHE A 160 1.47 -3.17 6.11
N GLY A 161 0.38 -2.67 5.53
CA GLY A 161 0.50 -1.86 4.31
C GLY A 161 -0.82 -1.58 3.63
N ALA A 162 -0.70 -1.26 2.35
CA ALA A 162 -1.84 -0.96 1.49
C ALA A 162 -2.67 -2.21 1.14
N ASN A 163 -3.99 -2.01 0.98
CA ASN A 163 -4.83 -2.93 0.23
C ASN A 163 -4.56 -2.73 -1.27
N ASN A 164 -3.47 -3.33 -1.76
CA ASN A 164 -2.94 -3.12 -3.11
C ASN A 164 -3.97 -3.40 -4.23
N PRO A 165 -4.76 -4.49 -4.21
CA PRO A 165 -5.78 -4.71 -5.22
C PRO A 165 -6.83 -3.58 -5.24
N LYS A 166 -7.33 -3.17 -4.07
CA LYS A 166 -8.38 -2.15 -3.97
C LYS A 166 -7.85 -0.78 -4.36
N SER A 167 -6.71 -0.36 -3.81
CA SER A 167 -6.11 0.95 -4.09
C SER A 167 -5.78 1.11 -5.56
N GLY A 168 -5.13 0.09 -6.16
CA GLY A 168 -4.83 0.03 -7.58
C GLY A 168 -6.07 0.20 -8.43
N PHE A 169 -7.08 -0.64 -8.19
CA PHE A 169 -8.33 -0.63 -8.95
C PHE A 169 -9.08 0.70 -8.84
N MET A 170 -9.17 1.29 -7.64
CA MET A 170 -9.76 2.61 -7.43
C MET A 170 -9.06 3.70 -8.25
N GLY A 171 -7.73 3.76 -8.20
CA GLY A 171 -6.96 4.75 -8.97
C GLY A 171 -7.14 4.58 -10.48
N GLY A 172 -7.18 3.33 -10.97
CA GLY A 172 -7.45 3.01 -12.37
C GLY A 172 -8.84 3.46 -12.84
N VAL A 173 -9.87 3.16 -12.05
CA VAL A 173 -11.26 3.57 -12.34
C VAL A 173 -11.36 5.09 -12.41
N TYR A 174 -10.78 5.79 -11.43
CA TYR A 174 -10.79 7.25 -11.42
C TYR A 174 -10.07 7.82 -12.65
N LEU A 175 -8.89 7.28 -12.99
CA LEU A 175 -8.13 7.70 -14.18
C LEU A 175 -8.97 7.56 -15.46
N GLY A 176 -9.64 6.40 -15.64
CA GLY A 176 -10.50 6.16 -16.79
C GLY A 176 -11.68 7.13 -16.87
N GLN A 177 -12.41 7.30 -15.76
CA GLN A 177 -13.57 8.21 -15.71
C GLN A 177 -13.17 9.67 -15.92
N ALA A 178 -12.06 10.10 -15.32
CA ALA A 178 -11.53 11.45 -15.51
C ALA A 178 -11.04 11.68 -16.94
N ALA A 179 -10.42 10.68 -17.57
CA ALA A 179 -9.99 10.73 -18.96
C ALA A 179 -11.20 10.87 -19.91
N VAL A 180 -12.25 10.07 -19.70
CA VAL A 180 -13.49 10.17 -20.49
C VAL A 180 -14.15 11.54 -20.31
N LYS A 181 -14.20 12.07 -19.09
CA LYS A 181 -14.72 13.43 -18.82
C LYS A 181 -13.91 14.51 -19.53
N LYS A 182 -12.58 14.37 -19.59
CA LYS A 182 -11.67 15.37 -20.19
C LYS A 182 -11.64 15.30 -21.72
N PHE A 183 -11.55 14.10 -22.30
CA PHE A 183 -11.25 13.91 -23.73
C PHE A 183 -12.43 13.37 -24.55
N GLY A 184 -13.45 12.82 -23.89
CA GLY A 184 -14.55 12.09 -24.54
C GLY A 184 -14.21 10.61 -24.76
N ALA A 185 -15.22 9.75 -24.67
CA ALA A 185 -15.05 8.29 -24.65
C ALA A 185 -14.34 7.73 -25.89
N ASP A 186 -14.64 8.23 -27.08
CA ASP A 186 -14.03 7.74 -28.33
C ASP A 186 -12.56 8.13 -28.41
N LYS A 187 -12.22 9.39 -28.06
CA LYS A 187 -10.84 9.89 -28.12
C LYS A 187 -9.92 9.18 -27.14
N VAL A 188 -10.42 8.79 -25.95
CA VAL A 188 -9.63 8.01 -24.99
C VAL A 188 -9.18 6.66 -25.57
N LYS A 189 -9.98 6.03 -26.43
CA LYS A 189 -9.64 4.73 -27.06
C LYS A 189 -8.55 4.85 -28.13
N GLU A 190 -8.31 6.04 -28.64
CA GLU A 190 -7.18 6.35 -29.55
C GLU A 190 -5.89 6.68 -28.78
N GLY A 191 -6.00 6.94 -27.47
CA GLY A 191 -4.89 7.31 -26.60
C GLY A 191 -4.04 6.14 -26.13
N TYR A 192 -3.05 6.45 -25.29
CA TYR A 192 -2.12 5.49 -24.70
C TYR A 192 -2.15 5.56 -23.17
N PHE A 193 -1.96 4.43 -22.51
CA PHE A 193 -1.83 4.33 -21.07
C PHE A 193 -0.36 4.02 -20.72
N ILE A 194 0.34 4.99 -20.10
CA ILE A 194 1.63 4.75 -19.44
C ILE A 194 1.42 4.27 -18.00
N LEU A 195 1.82 3.04 -17.71
CA LEU A 195 1.78 2.43 -16.37
C LEU A 195 3.20 2.30 -15.80
N GLY A 196 3.50 3.04 -14.73
CA GLY A 196 4.76 2.93 -14.01
C GLY A 196 4.75 1.81 -12.98
N ASP A 197 5.50 0.74 -13.25
CA ASP A 197 5.58 -0.47 -12.42
C ASP A 197 6.83 -0.49 -11.52
N LEU A 198 6.90 -1.48 -10.63
CA LEU A 198 8.03 -1.77 -9.75
C LEU A 198 8.27 -3.28 -9.60
N PRO A 199 8.88 -3.95 -10.60
CA PRO A 199 9.04 -5.40 -10.60
C PRO A 199 9.89 -5.95 -9.43
N GLN A 200 10.86 -5.17 -8.95
CA GLN A 200 11.77 -5.58 -7.86
C GLN A 200 11.02 -5.96 -6.58
N SER A 201 9.87 -5.34 -6.35
CA SER A 201 9.11 -5.50 -5.11
C SER A 201 8.13 -6.68 -5.12
N GLY A 202 8.09 -7.43 -6.23
CA GLY A 202 7.40 -8.71 -6.31
C GLY A 202 5.88 -8.61 -6.42
N ALA A 203 5.23 -9.73 -6.10
CA ALA A 203 3.82 -9.97 -6.40
C ALA A 203 2.87 -9.00 -5.69
N VAL A 204 3.15 -8.64 -4.42
CA VAL A 204 2.21 -7.84 -3.62
C VAL A 204 2.04 -6.41 -4.16
N PRO A 205 3.11 -5.65 -4.45
CA PRO A 205 2.99 -4.39 -5.17
C PRO A 205 2.50 -4.55 -6.62
N ALA A 206 2.81 -5.66 -7.29
CA ALA A 206 2.27 -5.91 -8.63
C ALA A 206 0.74 -6.03 -8.65
N MET A 207 0.08 -6.41 -7.54
CA MET A 207 -1.37 -6.31 -7.42
C MET A 207 -1.89 -4.86 -7.55
N ARG A 208 -1.09 -3.87 -7.14
CA ARG A 208 -1.45 -2.44 -7.26
C ARG A 208 -1.45 -2.02 -8.73
N THR A 209 -0.38 -2.30 -9.46
CA THR A 209 -0.23 -1.93 -10.87
C THR A 209 -1.15 -2.75 -11.78
N GLY A 210 -1.35 -4.03 -11.46
CA GLY A 210 -2.40 -4.85 -12.06
C GLY A 210 -3.80 -4.30 -11.80
N GLY A 211 -4.08 -3.84 -10.58
CA GLY A 211 -5.33 -3.16 -10.22
C GLY A 211 -5.54 -1.86 -10.98
N GLN A 212 -4.50 -1.02 -11.11
CA GLN A 212 -4.54 0.23 -11.90
C GLN A 212 -4.98 -0.03 -13.33
N LEU A 213 -4.38 -1.03 -13.98
CA LEU A 213 -4.77 -1.40 -15.33
C LEU A 213 -6.20 -1.97 -15.38
N ALA A 214 -6.54 -2.89 -14.49
CA ALA A 214 -7.86 -3.52 -14.47
C ALA A 214 -8.99 -2.50 -14.22
N GLY A 215 -8.80 -1.59 -13.27
CA GLY A 215 -9.76 -0.53 -12.96
C GLY A 215 -9.94 0.45 -14.13
N PHE A 216 -8.85 0.82 -14.80
CA PHE A 216 -8.92 1.65 -16.00
C PHE A 216 -9.70 0.98 -17.13
N LEU A 217 -9.40 -0.30 -17.41
CA LEU A 217 -10.10 -1.06 -18.46
C LEU A 217 -11.58 -1.29 -18.13
N ALA A 218 -11.95 -1.37 -16.85
CA ALA A 218 -13.34 -1.42 -16.42
C ALA A 218 -14.09 -0.09 -16.65
N ALA A 219 -13.38 1.04 -16.59
CA ALA A 219 -13.95 2.37 -16.87
C ALA A 219 -13.93 2.74 -18.37
N VAL A 220 -13.04 2.14 -19.16
CA VAL A 220 -12.83 2.43 -20.59
C VAL A 220 -12.93 1.14 -21.40
N GLU A 221 -14.15 0.63 -21.55
CA GLU A 221 -14.39 -0.61 -22.29
C GLU A 221 -13.91 -0.52 -23.76
N GLY A 222 -13.18 -1.54 -24.19
CA GLY A 222 -12.63 -1.62 -25.54
C GLY A 222 -11.35 -0.81 -25.78
N PHE A 223 -10.69 -0.32 -24.72
CA PHE A 223 -9.36 0.25 -24.85
C PHE A 223 -8.36 -0.78 -25.43
N PRO A 224 -7.53 -0.42 -26.43
CA PRO A 224 -6.60 -1.36 -27.05
C PRO A 224 -5.49 -1.81 -26.08
N LYS A 225 -5.28 -3.12 -25.94
CA LYS A 225 -4.26 -3.66 -25.03
C LYS A 225 -2.83 -3.30 -25.45
N ASP A 226 -2.59 -3.16 -26.75
CA ASP A 226 -1.32 -2.74 -27.34
C ASP A 226 -1.02 -1.24 -27.17
N HIS A 227 -1.99 -0.45 -26.69
CA HIS A 227 -1.80 0.95 -26.31
C HIS A 227 -1.39 1.12 -24.84
N VAL A 228 -1.19 0.01 -24.10
CA VAL A 228 -0.65 0.02 -22.74
C VAL A 228 0.87 -0.08 -22.82
N ILE A 229 1.55 0.90 -22.23
CA ILE A 229 3.01 0.98 -22.14
C ILE A 229 3.41 0.89 -20.67
N THR A 230 4.05 -0.21 -20.30
CA THR A 230 4.60 -0.39 -18.96
C THR A 230 6.05 0.06 -18.91
N ILE A 231 6.42 0.83 -17.88
CA ILE A 231 7.79 1.25 -17.61
C ILE A 231 8.20 0.82 -16.20
N ASP A 232 9.45 0.43 -16.00
CA ASP A 232 10.00 0.20 -14.66
C ASP A 232 10.47 1.54 -14.07
N THR A 233 9.82 1.97 -12.99
CA THR A 233 10.07 3.28 -12.38
C THR A 233 11.21 3.25 -11.37
N LYS A 234 11.69 2.05 -10.99
CA LYS A 234 12.60 1.86 -9.85
C LYS A 234 12.15 2.60 -8.58
N ASN A 235 10.84 2.84 -8.44
CA ASN A 235 10.22 3.58 -7.35
C ASN A 235 10.59 5.08 -7.28
N THR A 236 11.27 5.64 -8.29
CA THR A 236 11.81 7.02 -8.27
C THR A 236 11.20 7.90 -9.34
N LEU A 237 11.24 9.21 -9.09
CA LEU A 237 10.84 10.22 -10.06
C LEU A 237 11.78 10.23 -11.27
N GLU A 238 13.09 10.21 -11.02
CA GLU A 238 14.14 10.36 -12.02
C GLU A 238 14.10 9.23 -13.05
N GLU A 239 14.00 8.00 -12.59
CA GLU A 239 13.94 6.84 -13.48
C GLU A 239 12.60 6.79 -14.22
N SER A 240 11.48 7.09 -13.55
CA SER A 240 10.18 7.20 -14.20
C SER A 240 10.17 8.25 -15.31
N TYR A 241 10.79 9.42 -15.08
CA TYR A 241 10.99 10.46 -16.08
C TYR A 241 11.86 9.96 -17.26
N ALA A 242 12.98 9.29 -16.98
CA ALA A 242 13.88 8.76 -18.00
C ALA A 242 13.19 7.71 -18.88
N GLN A 243 12.50 6.74 -18.26
CA GLN A 243 11.80 5.69 -18.98
C GLN A 243 10.60 6.22 -19.77
N THR A 244 9.90 7.23 -19.25
CA THR A 244 8.84 7.92 -20.00
C THR A 244 9.40 8.53 -21.28
N ASN A 245 10.51 9.27 -21.22
CA ASN A 245 11.15 9.84 -22.41
C ASN A 245 11.54 8.78 -23.45
N ASN A 246 11.96 7.58 -23.02
CA ASN A 246 12.30 6.48 -23.93
C ASN A 246 11.10 5.92 -24.69
N VAL A 247 9.88 6.08 -24.17
CA VAL A 247 8.66 5.51 -24.77
C VAL A 247 7.73 6.54 -25.40
N LEU A 248 7.90 7.84 -25.10
CA LEU A 248 7.03 8.91 -25.63
C LEU A 248 6.94 8.92 -27.15
N GLY A 249 8.03 8.61 -27.86
CA GLY A 249 8.04 8.55 -29.32
C GLY A 249 7.18 7.44 -29.94
N ARG A 250 6.66 6.51 -29.12
CA ARG A 250 5.71 5.47 -29.54
C ARG A 250 4.26 5.97 -29.54
N ILE A 251 3.99 7.08 -28.87
CA ILE A 251 2.65 7.66 -28.71
C ILE A 251 2.46 8.70 -29.81
N ALA A 252 1.42 8.54 -30.62
CA ALA A 252 1.09 9.50 -31.67
C ALA A 252 0.84 10.92 -31.11
N ASP A 253 1.07 11.94 -31.92
CA ASP A 253 0.80 13.33 -31.55
C ASP A 253 -0.72 13.59 -31.46
N GLY A 254 -1.14 14.36 -30.45
CA GLY A 254 -2.52 14.84 -30.29
C GLY A 254 -3.55 13.80 -29.78
N VAL A 255 -3.11 12.57 -29.50
CA VAL A 255 -3.94 11.56 -28.81
C VAL A 255 -3.76 11.65 -27.28
N PRO A 256 -4.76 11.28 -26.48
CA PRO A 256 -4.65 11.33 -25.02
C PRO A 256 -3.52 10.44 -24.46
N ILE A 257 -2.91 10.90 -23.37
CA ILE A 257 -1.98 10.14 -22.54
C ILE A 257 -2.62 9.99 -21.16
N MET A 258 -2.93 8.76 -20.77
CA MET A 258 -3.38 8.41 -19.42
C MET A 258 -2.19 7.85 -18.66
N ALA A 259 -1.91 8.38 -17.47
CA ALA A 259 -0.72 8.00 -16.71
C ALA A 259 -1.05 7.67 -15.26
N THR A 260 -0.41 6.63 -14.74
CA THR A 260 -0.31 6.37 -13.30
C THR A 260 0.92 5.51 -13.04
N ALA A 261 1.41 5.50 -11.81
CA ALA A 261 2.55 4.70 -11.40
C ALA A 261 2.37 4.11 -10.01
N ILE A 262 3.33 3.31 -9.57
CA ILE A 262 3.33 2.64 -8.26
C ILE A 262 3.17 3.62 -7.07
N ASN A 263 3.63 4.88 -7.24
CA ASN A 263 3.54 5.95 -6.24
C ASN A 263 3.40 7.36 -6.88
N ASP A 264 3.17 8.39 -6.08
CA ASP A 264 3.03 9.79 -6.51
C ASP A 264 4.29 10.39 -7.17
N GLN A 265 5.49 10.09 -6.66
CA GLN A 265 6.75 10.61 -7.21
C GLN A 265 7.05 10.04 -8.60
N ALA A 266 6.85 8.73 -8.78
CA ALA A 266 6.94 8.08 -10.08
C ALA A 266 5.90 8.63 -11.05
N THR A 267 4.67 8.91 -10.60
CA THR A 267 3.64 9.56 -11.42
C THR A 267 4.09 10.96 -11.84
N THR A 268 4.70 11.71 -10.92
CA THR A 268 5.29 13.03 -11.20
C THR A 268 6.42 12.96 -12.23
N GLY A 269 7.23 11.90 -12.23
CA GLY A 269 8.23 11.64 -13.26
C GLY A 269 7.62 11.56 -14.67
N ILE A 270 6.52 10.82 -14.82
CA ILE A 270 5.76 10.73 -16.08
C ILE A 270 5.24 12.11 -16.49
N ILE A 271 4.61 12.84 -15.56
CA ILE A 271 4.06 14.18 -15.81
C ILE A 271 5.14 15.14 -16.33
N ARG A 272 6.30 15.17 -15.67
CA ARG A 272 7.42 16.05 -16.06
C ARG A 272 7.96 15.72 -17.45
N ALA A 273 8.09 14.44 -17.80
CA ALA A 273 8.57 14.03 -19.12
C ALA A 273 7.60 14.43 -20.23
N VAL A 274 6.30 14.17 -20.05
CA VAL A 274 5.25 14.54 -21.02
C VAL A 274 5.15 16.07 -21.17
N LYS A 275 5.22 16.81 -20.06
CA LYS A 275 5.21 18.28 -20.05
C LYS A 275 6.42 18.86 -20.79
N GLN A 276 7.61 18.32 -20.57
CA GLN A 276 8.81 18.74 -21.28
C GLN A 276 8.75 18.46 -22.79
N ALA A 277 8.05 17.41 -23.20
CA ALA A 277 7.77 17.14 -24.60
C ALA A 277 6.70 18.09 -25.20
N GLY A 278 6.18 19.05 -24.43
CA GLY A 278 5.14 19.99 -24.89
C GLY A 278 3.75 19.37 -24.99
N ARG A 279 3.52 18.21 -24.37
CA ARG A 279 2.31 17.40 -24.50
C ARG A 279 1.39 17.43 -23.28
N GLU A 280 1.53 18.44 -22.42
CA GLU A 280 0.74 18.60 -21.20
C GLU A 280 -0.78 18.64 -21.46
N ALA A 281 -1.20 19.23 -22.59
CA ALA A 281 -2.62 19.28 -22.97
C ALA A 281 -3.25 17.90 -23.19
N ASP A 282 -2.44 16.93 -23.65
CA ASP A 282 -2.87 15.55 -23.91
C ASP A 282 -2.86 14.67 -22.65
N LEU A 283 -2.26 15.14 -21.56
CA LEU A 283 -2.00 14.33 -20.37
C LEU A 283 -3.13 14.37 -19.35
N ILE A 284 -3.43 13.23 -18.75
CA ILE A 284 -4.12 13.12 -17.47
C ILE A 284 -3.46 12.04 -16.62
N ALA A 285 -3.29 12.32 -15.32
CA ALA A 285 -2.55 11.46 -14.42
C ALA A 285 -3.25 11.30 -13.06
N VAL A 286 -3.19 10.08 -12.52
CA VAL A 286 -3.63 9.75 -11.15
C VAL A 286 -2.47 9.13 -10.39
N GLY A 287 -2.25 9.57 -9.16
CA GLY A 287 -1.19 9.12 -8.28
C GLY A 287 -1.61 8.02 -7.31
N MET A 288 -0.64 7.56 -6.51
CA MET A 288 -0.79 6.56 -5.46
C MET A 288 -0.01 7.03 -4.23
N GLY A 289 -0.69 7.49 -3.19
CA GLY A 289 -0.08 7.89 -1.93
C GLY A 289 -0.80 9.07 -1.28
N ALA A 290 -1.14 10.07 -2.08
CA ALA A 290 -1.55 11.41 -1.67
C ALA A 290 -0.50 12.09 -0.76
N ASP A 291 0.78 11.78 -1.00
CA ASP A 291 1.90 12.31 -0.25
C ASP A 291 2.62 13.49 -0.94
N GLU A 292 2.31 13.73 -2.20
CA GLU A 292 2.80 14.85 -3.02
C GLU A 292 1.68 15.88 -3.30
N ILE A 293 0.92 16.27 -2.25
CA ILE A 293 -0.26 17.14 -2.38
C ILE A 293 0.06 18.48 -3.07
N ASP A 294 1.16 19.14 -2.71
CA ASP A 294 1.52 20.41 -3.33
C ASP A 294 1.77 20.26 -4.84
N THR A 295 2.44 19.18 -5.24
CA THR A 295 2.65 18.82 -6.65
C THR A 295 1.33 18.55 -7.36
N MET A 296 0.44 17.74 -6.75
CA MET A 296 -0.89 17.46 -7.30
C MET A 296 -1.69 18.75 -7.50
N MET A 297 -1.68 19.65 -6.52
CA MET A 297 -2.40 20.92 -6.59
C MET A 297 -1.84 21.84 -7.67
N ALA A 298 -0.51 21.88 -7.83
CA ALA A 298 0.18 22.73 -8.80
C ALA A 298 0.06 22.24 -10.25
N GLU A 299 0.01 20.93 -10.49
CA GLU A 299 -0.02 20.35 -11.84
C GLU A 299 -1.46 20.11 -12.33
N PRO A 300 -1.93 20.78 -13.41
CA PRO A 300 -3.30 20.61 -13.91
C PRO A 300 -3.63 19.18 -14.38
N SER A 301 -2.62 18.46 -14.88
CA SER A 301 -2.78 17.08 -15.36
C SER A 301 -2.82 16.04 -14.23
N PHE A 302 -2.32 16.37 -13.03
CA PHE A 302 -2.37 15.50 -11.86
C PHE A 302 -3.71 15.71 -11.14
N VAL A 303 -4.72 14.91 -11.50
CA VAL A 303 -6.12 15.19 -11.14
C VAL A 303 -6.51 14.65 -9.77
N ALA A 304 -5.90 13.54 -9.34
CA ALA A 304 -6.18 12.90 -8.05
C ALA A 304 -5.03 11.96 -7.66
N SER A 305 -5.01 11.54 -6.40
CA SER A 305 -4.18 10.45 -5.89
C SER A 305 -4.99 9.58 -4.93
N VAL A 306 -4.71 8.27 -4.91
CA VAL A 306 -5.29 7.40 -3.88
C VAL A 306 -4.61 7.71 -2.55
N GLY A 307 -5.37 8.02 -1.51
CA GLY A 307 -4.87 8.32 -0.17
C GLY A 307 -4.32 7.09 0.55
N TYR A 308 -3.06 7.18 0.97
CA TYR A 308 -2.39 6.17 1.79
C TYR A 308 -1.98 6.72 3.15
N PHE A 309 -2.10 8.03 3.38
CA PHE A 309 -1.86 8.66 4.69
C PHE A 309 -0.58 8.19 5.39
N PRO A 310 0.61 8.24 4.74
CA PRO A 310 1.86 7.74 5.33
C PRO A 310 2.18 8.40 6.68
N GLU A 311 1.73 9.62 6.91
CA GLU A 311 1.83 10.31 8.20
C GLU A 311 1.12 9.58 9.35
N ARG A 312 0.15 8.71 9.03
CA ARG A 312 -0.61 7.88 9.99
C ARG A 312 -0.03 6.49 10.17
N TYR A 313 0.99 6.08 9.41
CA TYR A 313 1.53 4.71 9.50
C TYR A 313 2.06 4.39 10.90
N GLY A 314 2.71 5.35 11.56
CA GLY A 314 3.14 5.20 12.95
C GLY A 314 2.01 4.92 13.94
N ASN A 315 0.78 5.37 13.64
CA ASN A 315 -0.41 5.15 14.48
C ASN A 315 -0.85 3.68 14.46
N PHE A 316 -0.44 2.91 13.45
CA PHE A 316 -0.65 1.46 13.39
C PHE A 316 0.59 0.73 13.91
N LEU A 317 1.76 1.06 13.37
CA LEU A 317 2.99 0.29 13.54
C LEU A 317 3.49 0.24 14.99
N VAL A 318 3.40 1.35 15.72
CA VAL A 318 3.87 1.40 17.11
C VAL A 318 2.93 0.61 18.04
N PRO A 319 1.60 0.78 18.00
CA PRO A 319 0.69 -0.09 18.73
C PRO A 319 0.81 -1.58 18.37
N MET A 320 1.01 -1.91 17.09
CA MET A 320 1.23 -3.29 16.66
C MET A 320 2.51 -3.89 17.28
N ALA A 321 3.63 -3.16 17.24
CA ALA A 321 4.88 -3.61 17.86
C ALA A 321 4.71 -3.82 19.38
N LEU A 322 4.01 -2.92 20.06
CA LEU A 322 3.71 -3.04 21.49
C LEU A 322 2.79 -4.23 21.78
N ALA A 323 1.80 -4.51 20.93
CA ALA A 323 0.91 -5.65 21.06
C ALA A 323 1.68 -6.97 20.97
N GLU A 324 2.55 -7.13 19.98
CA GLU A 324 3.39 -8.34 19.84
C GLU A 324 4.41 -8.50 20.98
N LEU A 325 4.94 -7.38 21.49
CA LEU A 325 5.77 -7.38 22.70
C LEU A 325 4.97 -7.80 23.94
N ALA A 326 3.69 -7.43 24.02
CA ALA A 326 2.74 -7.89 25.03
C ALA A 326 2.22 -9.32 24.83
N GLY A 327 2.65 -10.02 23.77
CA GLY A 327 2.20 -11.37 23.46
C GLY A 327 0.74 -11.43 23.00
N VAL A 328 0.21 -10.32 22.48
CA VAL A 328 -1.09 -10.29 21.80
C VAL A 328 -0.91 -10.82 20.38
N ASP A 329 -1.73 -11.80 20.02
CA ASP A 329 -1.75 -12.35 18.66
C ASP A 329 -2.47 -11.36 17.72
N LEU A 330 -1.72 -10.82 16.77
CA LEU A 330 -2.25 -10.02 15.67
C LEU A 330 -2.59 -10.92 14.48
N PRO A 331 -3.56 -10.55 13.63
CA PRO A 331 -3.68 -11.19 12.33
C PRO A 331 -2.38 -11.02 11.54
N PRO A 332 -2.02 -11.97 10.67
CA PRO A 332 -0.78 -11.90 9.89
C PRO A 332 -0.74 -10.69 8.93
N THR A 333 -1.88 -10.03 8.74
CA THR A 333 -2.05 -8.91 7.82
C THR A 333 -2.92 -7.84 8.45
N VAL A 334 -2.43 -6.62 8.43
CA VAL A 334 -3.15 -5.39 8.79
C VAL A 334 -3.09 -4.45 7.59
N LEU A 335 -4.26 -4.12 7.03
CA LEU A 335 -4.35 -3.25 5.87
C LEU A 335 -4.92 -1.90 6.27
N GLN A 336 -4.33 -0.83 5.76
CA GLN A 336 -4.94 0.49 5.87
C GLN A 336 -6.11 0.68 4.89
N THR A 337 -6.97 1.65 5.18
CA THR A 337 -8.11 2.01 4.31
C THR A 337 -7.71 3.12 3.34
N HIS A 338 -8.24 3.06 2.13
CA HIS A 338 -7.96 4.02 1.07
C HIS A 338 -9.17 4.85 0.70
N VAL A 339 -8.91 6.09 0.26
CA VAL A 339 -9.90 7.01 -0.31
C VAL A 339 -9.32 7.66 -1.56
N MET A 340 -10.17 8.18 -2.43
CA MET A 340 -9.69 9.07 -3.50
C MET A 340 -9.51 10.48 -2.95
N VAL A 341 -8.31 11.04 -3.10
CA VAL A 341 -8.00 12.44 -2.79
C VAL A 341 -7.87 13.19 -4.11
N ASP A 342 -8.70 14.19 -4.32
CA ASP A 342 -8.65 15.07 -5.49
C ASP A 342 -8.67 16.54 -5.07
N LYS A 343 -8.54 17.45 -6.03
CA LYS A 343 -8.50 18.89 -5.75
C LYS A 343 -9.78 19.40 -5.09
N GLY A 344 -10.92 18.74 -5.28
CA GLY A 344 -12.20 19.13 -4.71
C GLY A 344 -12.41 18.68 -3.27
N ASN A 345 -11.69 17.65 -2.80
CA ASN A 345 -11.86 17.11 -1.45
C ASN A 345 -10.58 17.14 -0.58
N VAL A 346 -9.43 17.56 -1.11
CA VAL A 346 -8.13 17.53 -0.41
C VAL A 346 -8.15 18.15 0.99
N CYS A 347 -8.90 19.23 1.19
CA CYS A 347 -9.01 19.93 2.48
C CYS A 347 -9.72 19.10 3.58
N GLN A 348 -10.46 18.05 3.22
CA GLN A 348 -11.09 17.13 4.16
C GLN A 348 -10.04 16.22 4.84
N TYR A 349 -8.89 16.03 4.19
CA TYR A 349 -7.83 15.13 4.62
C TYR A 349 -6.56 15.88 5.05
N TYR A 350 -6.25 16.98 4.37
CA TYR A 350 -5.08 17.82 4.61
C TYR A 350 -5.54 19.26 4.84
N PRO A 351 -5.82 19.68 6.09
CA PRO A 351 -6.40 20.99 6.38
C PRO A 351 -5.57 22.20 5.92
N THR A 352 -4.27 21.99 5.65
CA THR A 352 -3.36 23.00 5.12
C THR A 352 -3.48 23.20 3.60
N ALA A 353 -4.14 22.28 2.89
CA ALA A 353 -4.35 22.35 1.45
C ALA A 353 -5.80 22.79 1.16
N PRO A 354 -6.02 23.93 0.48
CA PRO A 354 -7.37 24.40 0.19
C PRO A 354 -8.04 23.54 -0.89
N CYS A 355 -9.31 23.18 -0.70
CA CYS A 355 -10.12 22.58 -1.76
C CYS A 355 -10.36 23.59 -2.89
N GLN A 356 -10.46 23.08 -4.12
CA GLN A 356 -10.86 23.81 -5.31
C GLN A 356 -12.27 23.38 -5.70
N ASP A 357 -13.24 24.29 -5.50
CA ASP A 357 -14.65 24.01 -5.77
C ASP A 357 -14.87 23.56 -7.23
N GLY A 358 -15.56 22.44 -7.40
CA GLY A 358 -15.86 21.87 -8.72
C GLY A 358 -14.69 21.17 -9.43
N ALA A 359 -13.49 21.14 -8.84
CA ALA A 359 -12.33 20.47 -9.40
C ALA A 359 -12.28 18.95 -9.12
N GLY A 360 -13.17 18.45 -8.26
CA GLY A 360 -13.28 17.03 -7.94
C GLY A 360 -14.22 16.24 -8.85
N MET A 361 -14.23 14.91 -8.66
CA MET A 361 -15.13 14.00 -9.35
C MET A 361 -15.59 12.89 -8.41
N GLU A 362 -16.90 12.66 -8.36
CA GLU A 362 -17.43 11.46 -7.71
C GLU A 362 -17.12 10.23 -8.56
N MET A 363 -16.39 9.28 -7.99
CA MET A 363 -16.01 8.04 -8.65
C MET A 363 -17.13 7.01 -8.56
N ASN A 364 -17.60 6.52 -9.70
CA ASN A 364 -18.51 5.38 -9.73
C ASN A 364 -17.69 4.07 -9.69
N PHE A 365 -17.63 3.40 -8.55
CA PHE A 365 -16.81 2.19 -8.39
C PHE A 365 -17.53 0.93 -8.95
N PRO A 366 -17.00 0.26 -10.00
CA PRO A 366 -17.65 -0.91 -10.58
C PRO A 366 -17.37 -2.16 -9.73
N GLN A 367 -18.20 -2.37 -8.70
CA GLN A 367 -18.00 -3.43 -7.70
C GLN A 367 -17.92 -4.84 -8.30
N GLU A 368 -18.75 -5.17 -9.30
CA GLU A 368 -18.72 -6.49 -9.94
C GLU A 368 -17.40 -6.74 -10.69
N ALA A 369 -16.89 -5.73 -11.40
CA ALA A 369 -15.61 -5.81 -12.10
C ALA A 369 -14.44 -5.95 -11.13
N PHE A 370 -14.52 -5.28 -9.97
CA PHE A 370 -13.53 -5.43 -8.90
C PHE A 370 -13.53 -6.85 -8.33
N VAL A 371 -14.70 -7.41 -8.00
CA VAL A 371 -14.81 -8.79 -7.51
C VAL A 371 -14.29 -9.80 -8.54
N ALA A 372 -14.59 -9.59 -9.83
CA ALA A 372 -14.03 -10.41 -10.90
C ALA A 372 -12.49 -10.30 -10.97
N HIS A 373 -11.94 -9.09 -10.85
CA HIS A 373 -10.49 -8.89 -10.79
C HIS A 373 -9.85 -9.61 -9.60
N LEU A 374 -10.46 -9.52 -8.41
CA LEU A 374 -10.01 -10.24 -7.21
C LEU A 374 -10.02 -11.76 -7.43
N ALA A 375 -11.01 -12.30 -8.14
CA ALA A 375 -11.09 -13.72 -8.46
C ALA A 375 -9.98 -14.16 -9.43
N GLU A 376 -9.55 -13.30 -10.35
CA GLU A 376 -8.44 -13.60 -11.27
C GLU A 376 -7.08 -13.58 -10.58
N ILE A 377 -6.80 -12.56 -9.75
CA ILE A 377 -5.51 -12.49 -9.03
C ILE A 377 -5.32 -13.67 -8.07
N ARG A 378 -6.39 -14.20 -7.46
CA ARG A 378 -6.34 -15.40 -6.60
C ARG A 378 -5.92 -16.68 -7.32
N LYS A 379 -6.08 -16.73 -8.64
CA LYS A 379 -5.70 -17.89 -9.45
C LYS A 379 -4.22 -17.86 -9.85
N ALA A 380 -3.55 -16.72 -9.65
CA ALA A 380 -2.18 -16.50 -10.09
C ALA A 380 -1.19 -17.28 -9.19
N PRO A 381 -0.32 -18.15 -9.75
CA PRO A 381 0.61 -18.96 -8.95
C PRO A 381 1.53 -18.14 -8.03
N GLU A 382 1.93 -16.96 -8.46
CA GLU A 382 2.76 -16.01 -7.72
C GLU A 382 2.07 -15.45 -6.45
N MET A 383 0.75 -15.62 -6.31
CA MET A 383 -0.03 -15.18 -5.15
C MET A 383 -0.24 -16.27 -4.10
N ALA A 384 0.29 -17.49 -4.31
CA ALA A 384 0.07 -18.61 -3.41
C ALA A 384 0.44 -18.29 -1.95
N ASP A 385 1.53 -17.55 -1.74
CA ASP A 385 2.03 -17.16 -0.42
C ASP A 385 1.49 -15.80 0.05
N SER A 386 0.53 -15.21 -0.67
CA SER A 386 0.01 -13.86 -0.43
C SER A 386 -1.51 -13.77 -0.58
N ILE A 387 -2.21 -14.91 -0.57
CA ILE A 387 -3.66 -14.96 -0.77
C ILE A 387 -4.42 -14.22 0.35
N ASP A 388 -3.86 -14.18 1.56
CA ASP A 388 -4.41 -13.49 2.72
C ASP A 388 -4.32 -11.96 2.59
N LEU A 389 -3.49 -11.46 1.65
CA LEU A 389 -3.39 -10.04 1.30
C LEU A 389 -4.44 -9.61 0.26
N ILE A 390 -5.25 -10.55 -0.23
CA ILE A 390 -6.28 -10.29 -1.23
C ILE A 390 -7.65 -10.16 -0.52
N PRO A 391 -8.26 -8.96 -0.48
CA PRO A 391 -9.53 -8.73 0.22
C PRO A 391 -10.64 -9.57 -0.40
N THR A 392 -11.59 -10.05 0.40
CA THR A 392 -12.70 -10.88 -0.06
C THR A 392 -13.63 -10.17 -1.04
N GLU A 393 -13.86 -8.87 -0.85
CA GLU A 393 -14.79 -8.02 -1.62
C GLU A 393 -14.38 -6.54 -1.70
#